data_AF-A0AAW9BLN6-F1
#
_entry.id   AF-A0AAW9BLN6-F1
#
_cell.length_a   1.000
_cell.length_b   1.000
_cell.length_c   1.000
_cell.angle_alpha   90.00
_cell.angle_beta   90.00
_cell.angle_gamma   90.00
#
_symmetry.space_group_name_H-M   'P 1'
#
loop_
_entity.id
_entity.type
_entity.pdbx_description
1 polymer ?
#
loop_
_entity_poly.entity_id
_entity_poly.type
_entity_poly.pdbx_seq_one_letter_code
_entity_poly.pdbx_strand_id
1 'polypeptide(L)'
;MKVGIETVNDLRDKLKYERERVIDTQHPYDFFNFVVTAWHLHHDWMKEDKENRPKLFHKKINLSPQPIKELIKAIRDLANGSKHFRLDGKNEKKKVVLSVHQPEVRDYYSYFFGAQRGVSLEGAYYSIGDIVCIVDEYFDWLFDDNVPESDFPVKLLNYLTSRV
;
A
#
# COMPACT_ATOMS: atom_id res chain seq x y z
N MET A 1 -10.86 11.43 25.14
CA MET A 1 -10.47 12.60 24.34
C MET A 1 -9.53 12.13 23.26
N LYS A 2 -9.87 12.36 21.98
CA LYS A 2 -9.00 12.08 20.84
C LYS A 2 -8.36 13.40 20.41
N VAL A 3 -7.12 13.36 19.93
CA VAL A 3 -6.46 14.51 19.28
C VAL A 3 -5.95 13.98 17.94
N GLY A 4 -6.52 14.43 16.83
CA GLY A 4 -6.11 14.03 15.49
C GLY A 4 -7.15 13.16 14.76
N ILE A 5 -6.74 11.97 14.32
CA ILE A 5 -7.50 11.07 13.43
C ILE A 5 -8.69 10.45 14.17
N GLU A 6 -9.91 10.63 13.68
CA GLU A 6 -11.12 10.13 14.35
C GLU A 6 -11.91 9.11 13.54
N THR A 7 -11.84 9.21 12.21
CA THR A 7 -12.56 8.38 11.24
C THR A 7 -11.65 7.72 10.22
N VAL A 8 -12.16 6.72 9.52
CA VAL A 8 -11.49 6.07 8.40
C VAL A 8 -11.16 7.04 7.26
N ASN A 9 -11.94 8.11 7.10
CA ASN A 9 -11.69 9.19 6.15
C ASN A 9 -10.49 10.05 6.58
N ASP A 10 -10.37 10.37 7.87
CA ASP A 10 -9.19 11.11 8.37
C ASP A 10 -7.91 10.28 8.18
N LEU A 11 -7.98 8.96 8.36
CA LEU A 11 -6.83 8.09 8.13
C LEU A 11 -6.51 7.95 6.64
N ARG A 12 -7.51 8.02 5.77
CA ARG A 12 -7.33 8.11 4.31
C ARG A 12 -6.62 9.41 3.92
N ASP A 13 -6.99 10.54 4.51
CA ASP A 13 -6.36 11.84 4.27
C ASP A 13 -4.93 11.87 4.80
N LYS A 14 -4.67 11.27 5.98
CA LYS A 14 -3.31 11.04 6.44
C LYS A 14 -2.50 10.21 5.45
N LEU A 15 -3.08 9.16 4.86
CA LEU A 15 -2.37 8.34 3.88
C LEU A 15 -1.93 9.18 2.65
N LYS A 16 -2.78 10.09 2.17
CA LYS A 16 -2.43 11.04 1.10
C LYS A 16 -1.28 11.96 1.51
N TYR A 17 -1.34 12.50 2.73
CA TYR A 17 -0.27 13.33 3.29
C TYR A 17 1.06 12.57 3.40
N GLU A 18 1.06 11.32 3.88
CA GLU A 18 2.28 10.49 3.92
C GLU A 18 2.81 10.20 2.53
N ARG A 19 1.93 9.98 1.54
CA ARG A 19 2.36 9.80 0.14
C ARG A 19 3.15 11.00 -0.36
N GLU A 20 2.63 12.20 -0.15
CA GLU A 20 3.30 13.44 -0.57
C GLU A 20 4.69 13.56 0.07
N ARG A 21 4.81 13.25 1.37
CA ARG A 21 6.10 13.23 2.07
C ARG A 21 7.08 12.23 1.50
N VAL A 22 6.63 11.03 1.13
CA VAL A 22 7.51 10.00 0.52
C VAL A 22 7.99 10.46 -0.86
N ILE A 23 7.10 11.06 -1.66
CA ILE A 23 7.46 11.57 -2.99
C ILE A 23 8.49 12.69 -2.88
N ASP A 24 8.31 13.61 -1.93
CA ASP A 24 9.19 14.76 -1.73
C ASP A 24 10.56 14.37 -1.16
N THR A 25 10.58 13.58 -0.08
CA THR A 25 11.81 13.33 0.69
C THR A 25 12.50 12.01 0.35
N GLN A 26 11.74 11.02 -0.12
CA GLN A 26 12.16 9.63 -0.28
C GLN A 26 12.78 9.02 0.99
N HIS A 27 12.50 9.59 2.17
CA HIS A 27 13.13 9.19 3.41
C HIS A 27 12.53 7.88 3.93
N PRO A 28 13.34 6.94 4.46
CA PRO A 28 12.83 5.65 4.96
C PRO A 28 11.75 5.77 6.04
N TYR A 29 11.79 6.83 6.86
CA TYR A 29 10.76 7.06 7.90
C TYR A 29 9.42 7.48 7.31
N ASP A 30 9.41 8.29 6.27
CA ASP A 30 8.17 8.68 5.60
C ASP A 30 7.57 7.46 4.89
N PHE A 31 8.41 6.61 4.28
CA PHE A 31 7.93 5.36 3.69
C PHE A 31 7.39 4.40 4.76
N PHE A 32 8.05 4.29 5.92
CA PHE A 32 7.56 3.50 7.03
C PHE A 32 6.19 4.01 7.54
N ASN A 33 6.04 5.33 7.71
CA ASN A 33 4.78 5.94 8.12
C ASN A 33 3.68 5.65 7.10
N PHE A 34 3.98 5.73 5.80
CA PHE A 34 3.04 5.38 4.74
C PHE A 34 2.58 3.92 4.83
N VAL A 35 3.49 2.94 4.89
CA VAL A 35 3.10 1.51 4.91
C VAL A 35 2.32 1.12 6.17
N VAL A 36 2.68 1.69 7.33
CA VAL A 36 1.95 1.49 8.59
C VAL A 36 0.55 2.09 8.49
N THR A 37 0.43 3.30 7.97
CA THR A 37 -0.86 3.98 7.75
C THR A 37 -1.74 3.17 6.79
N ALA A 38 -1.19 2.73 5.66
CA ALA A 38 -1.88 1.92 4.66
C ALA A 38 -2.37 0.59 5.24
N TRP A 39 -1.51 -0.12 5.99
CA TRP A 39 -1.88 -1.40 6.60
C TRP A 39 -3.00 -1.25 7.63
N HIS A 40 -2.89 -0.28 8.53
CA HIS A 40 -3.92 -0.02 9.55
C HIS A 40 -5.24 0.46 8.92
N LEU A 41 -5.17 1.28 7.87
CA LEU A 41 -6.35 1.70 7.11
C LEU A 41 -7.07 0.49 6.52
N HIS A 42 -6.34 -0.37 5.81
CA HIS A 42 -6.91 -1.54 5.15
C HIS A 42 -7.40 -2.62 6.14
N HIS A 43 -6.61 -2.92 7.18
CA HIS A 43 -6.84 -4.11 8.01
C HIS A 43 -7.68 -3.84 9.26
N ASP A 44 -7.56 -2.66 9.86
CA ASP A 44 -8.15 -2.37 11.16
C ASP A 44 -9.29 -1.37 11.02
N TRP A 45 -9.01 -0.17 10.53
CA TRP A 45 -9.97 0.94 10.56
C TRP A 45 -11.20 0.68 9.70
N MET A 46 -11.04 0.10 8.52
CA MET A 46 -12.17 -0.29 7.66
C MET A 46 -13.09 -1.36 8.27
N LYS A 47 -12.61 -2.13 9.25
CA LYS A 47 -13.44 -3.11 9.96
C LYS A 47 -14.20 -2.47 11.13
N GLU A 48 -13.52 -1.59 11.87
CA GLU A 48 -14.02 -0.99 13.10
C GLU A 48 -14.96 0.20 12.84
N ASP A 49 -14.60 1.10 11.92
CA ASP A 49 -15.38 2.30 11.60
C ASP A 49 -16.47 2.01 10.56
N LYS A 50 -17.46 1.21 10.96
CA LYS A 50 -18.52 0.71 10.06
C LYS A 50 -19.44 1.81 9.53
N GLU A 51 -19.56 2.92 10.25
CA GLU A 51 -20.44 4.04 9.89
C GLU A 51 -19.83 4.90 8.79
N ASN A 52 -18.52 5.11 8.81
CA ASN A 52 -17.84 5.98 7.84
C ASN A 52 -17.11 5.23 6.72
N ARG A 53 -17.00 3.89 6.78
CA ARG A 53 -16.36 3.11 5.71
C ARG A 53 -17.18 3.09 4.42
N PRO A 54 -16.53 2.94 3.25
CA PRO A 54 -17.21 2.72 1.97
C PRO A 54 -18.08 1.46 2.01
N LYS A 55 -19.29 1.54 1.46
CA LYS A 55 -20.28 0.45 1.45
C LYS A 55 -19.80 -0.74 0.64
N LEU A 56 -19.08 -0.49 -0.45
CA LEU A 56 -18.58 -1.53 -1.35
C LEU A 56 -17.24 -2.15 -0.91
N PHE A 57 -16.64 -1.66 0.18
CA PHE A 57 -15.28 -2.05 0.62
C PHE A 57 -15.01 -3.56 0.62
N HIS A 58 -15.84 -4.36 1.27
CA HIS A 58 -15.62 -5.82 1.37
C HIS A 58 -15.72 -6.50 0.01
N LYS A 59 -16.66 -6.06 -0.83
CA LYS A 59 -16.82 -6.61 -2.18
C LYS A 59 -15.63 -6.24 -3.06
N LYS A 60 -15.20 -4.98 -3.00
CA LYS A 60 -14.02 -4.47 -3.70
C LYS A 60 -12.77 -5.26 -3.34
N ILE A 61 -12.48 -5.47 -2.05
CA ILE A 61 -11.36 -6.33 -1.62
C ILE A 61 -11.46 -7.75 -2.18
N ASN A 62 -12.65 -8.34 -2.14
CA ASN A 62 -12.85 -9.71 -2.60
C ASN A 62 -12.62 -9.84 -4.10
N LEU A 63 -13.05 -8.86 -4.89
CA LEU A 63 -12.90 -8.83 -6.34
C LEU A 63 -11.58 -8.21 -6.82
N SER A 64 -10.78 -7.63 -5.93
CA SER A 64 -9.47 -7.07 -6.28
C SER A 64 -8.60 -8.11 -7.03
N PRO A 65 -7.89 -7.71 -8.11
CA PRO A 65 -6.96 -8.57 -8.82
C PRO A 65 -5.87 -9.16 -7.91
N GLN A 66 -5.31 -10.31 -8.29
CA GLN A 66 -4.27 -10.97 -7.50
C GLN A 66 -3.02 -10.11 -7.26
N PRO A 67 -2.48 -9.36 -8.26
CA PRO A 67 -1.28 -8.55 -8.05
C PRO A 67 -1.44 -7.49 -6.95
N ILE A 68 -2.59 -6.79 -6.88
CA ILE A 68 -2.83 -5.80 -5.82
C ILE A 68 -3.02 -6.48 -4.45
N LYS A 69 -3.65 -7.67 -4.41
CA LYS A 69 -3.76 -8.46 -3.18
C LYS A 69 -2.39 -8.87 -2.64
N GLU A 70 -1.45 -9.19 -3.53
CA GLU A 70 -0.06 -9.49 -3.16
C GLU A 70 0.68 -8.26 -2.68
N LEU A 71 0.50 -7.12 -3.35
CA LEU A 71 1.09 -5.87 -2.89
C LEU A 71 0.56 -5.46 -1.51
N ILE A 72 -0.73 -5.63 -1.22
CA ILE A 72 -1.29 -5.38 0.12
C ILE A 72 -0.72 -6.35 1.18
N LYS A 73 -0.43 -7.60 0.82
CA LYS A 73 0.32 -8.52 1.72
C LYS A 73 1.76 -8.05 1.92
N ALA A 74 2.39 -7.46 0.90
CA ALA A 74 3.72 -6.87 1.03
C ALA A 74 3.70 -5.67 1.98
N ILE A 75 2.68 -4.82 1.89
CA ILE A 75 2.46 -3.71 2.84
C ILE A 75 2.36 -4.21 4.28
N ARG A 76 1.62 -5.30 4.52
CA ARG A 76 1.61 -5.97 5.84
C ARG A 76 3.02 -6.38 6.27
N ASP A 77 3.78 -7.04 5.40
CA ASP A 77 5.12 -7.54 5.73
C ASP A 77 6.10 -6.39 6.05
N LEU A 78 6.02 -5.29 5.30
CA LEU A 78 6.85 -4.10 5.52
C LEU A 78 6.48 -3.38 6.83
N ALA A 79 5.18 -3.21 7.10
CA ALA A 79 4.68 -2.61 8.34
C ALA A 79 5.04 -3.47 9.57
N ASN A 80 4.83 -4.79 9.48
CA ASN A 80 5.09 -5.71 10.59
C ASN A 80 6.57 -6.05 10.76
N GLY A 81 7.33 -6.17 9.68
CA GLY A 81 8.76 -6.50 9.72
C GLY A 81 9.57 -5.43 10.46
N SER A 82 9.21 -4.16 10.24
CA SER A 82 9.80 -3.02 10.94
C SER A 82 9.37 -2.96 12.42
N LYS A 83 8.18 -3.47 12.76
CA LYS A 83 7.64 -3.48 14.14
C LYS A 83 8.14 -4.64 14.99
N HIS A 84 8.24 -5.83 14.43
CA HIS A 84 8.49 -7.07 15.18
C HIS A 84 9.94 -7.54 15.10
N PHE A 85 10.80 -6.95 14.25
CA PHE A 85 12.19 -7.33 13.95
C PHE A 85 12.38 -8.77 13.40
N ARG A 86 11.44 -9.68 13.68
CA ARG A 86 11.23 -11.02 13.13
C ARG A 86 9.72 -11.27 13.07
N LEU A 87 9.20 -11.78 11.94
CA LEU A 87 7.81 -12.21 11.89
C LEU A 87 7.63 -13.47 12.74
N ASP A 88 6.49 -13.62 13.41
CA ASP A 88 6.16 -14.90 14.04
C ASP A 88 6.05 -16.01 12.98
N GLY A 89 6.16 -17.28 13.40
CA GLY A 89 6.21 -18.41 12.46
C GLY A 89 4.96 -18.57 11.58
N LYS A 90 3.82 -17.96 11.94
CA LYS A 90 2.60 -17.95 11.12
C LYS A 90 2.69 -16.88 10.04
N ASN A 91 3.21 -15.71 10.38
CA ASN A 91 3.38 -14.58 9.46
C ASN A 91 4.57 -14.79 8.52
N GLU A 92 5.67 -15.40 8.97
CA GLU A 92 6.81 -15.74 8.11
C GLU A 92 6.39 -16.70 6.98
N LYS A 93 5.56 -17.71 7.27
CA LYS A 93 5.01 -18.63 6.25
C LYS A 93 4.09 -17.96 5.22
N LYS A 94 3.58 -16.77 5.52
CA LYS A 94 2.67 -16.01 4.66
C LYS A 94 3.36 -14.82 4.00
N LYS A 95 4.65 -14.64 4.26
CA LYS A 95 5.44 -13.53 3.75
C LYS A 95 5.52 -13.60 2.22
N VAL A 96 5.33 -12.46 1.58
CA VAL A 96 5.43 -12.31 0.13
C VAL A 96 6.62 -11.45 -0.28
N VAL A 97 7.15 -10.64 0.65
CA VAL A 97 8.38 -9.88 0.41
C VAL A 97 9.59 -10.81 0.42
N LEU A 98 10.28 -10.93 -0.72
CA LEU A 98 11.47 -11.75 -0.87
C LEU A 98 12.73 -10.98 -0.46
N SER A 99 12.85 -9.73 -0.91
CA SER A 99 13.99 -8.88 -0.61
C SER A 99 13.63 -7.40 -0.63
N VAL A 100 14.37 -6.63 0.15
CA VAL A 100 14.38 -5.16 0.12
C VAL A 100 15.75 -4.74 -0.39
N HIS A 101 15.78 -4.01 -1.50
CA HIS A 101 17.00 -3.60 -2.18
C HIS A 101 17.51 -2.26 -1.63
N GLN A 102 18.82 -2.05 -1.75
CA GLN A 102 19.42 -0.73 -1.50
C GLN A 102 19.00 0.26 -2.59
N PRO A 103 19.17 1.58 -2.38
CA PRO A 103 18.89 2.56 -3.41
C PRO A 103 19.61 2.28 -4.73
N GLU A 104 18.85 2.04 -5.79
CA GLU A 104 19.35 1.80 -7.15
C GLU A 104 18.43 2.42 -8.21
N VAL A 105 18.96 2.64 -9.42
CA VAL A 105 18.16 3.05 -10.59
C VAL A 105 17.76 1.80 -11.36
N ARG A 106 16.48 1.43 -11.33
CA ARG A 106 15.96 0.17 -11.88
C ARG A 106 14.72 0.29 -12.76
N ASP A 107 14.03 1.42 -12.71
CA ASP A 107 12.79 1.68 -13.44
C ASP A 107 12.72 3.14 -13.88
N TYR A 108 11.67 3.49 -14.65
CA TYR A 108 11.45 4.86 -15.10
C TYR A 108 11.35 5.86 -13.93
N TYR A 109 10.73 5.44 -12.82
CA TYR A 109 10.55 6.30 -11.65
C TYR A 109 11.90 6.66 -11.02
N SER A 110 12.71 5.66 -10.68
CA SER A 110 14.06 5.84 -10.15
C SER A 110 15.04 6.48 -11.13
N TYR A 111 14.81 6.36 -12.45
CA TYR A 111 15.54 7.13 -13.45
C TYR A 111 15.25 8.63 -13.34
N PHE A 112 13.98 9.01 -13.17
CA PHE A 112 13.56 10.42 -13.13
C PHE A 112 13.76 11.07 -11.74
N PHE A 113 13.55 10.30 -10.66
CA PHE A 113 13.53 10.79 -9.28
C PHE A 113 14.75 10.35 -8.44
N GLY A 114 15.74 9.70 -9.06
CA GLY A 114 16.94 9.22 -8.40
C GLY A 114 16.84 7.80 -7.84
N ALA A 115 17.99 7.25 -7.44
CA ALA A 115 18.10 5.88 -6.96
C ALA A 115 17.17 5.63 -5.75
N GLN A 116 16.32 4.60 -5.86
CA GLN A 116 15.31 4.30 -4.86
C GLN A 116 15.50 2.91 -4.28
N ARG A 117 15.09 2.74 -3.01
CA ARG A 117 14.91 1.39 -2.46
C ARG A 117 13.80 0.71 -3.25
N GLY A 118 13.94 -0.60 -3.42
CA GLY A 118 12.93 -1.42 -4.06
C GLY A 118 12.56 -2.63 -3.22
N VAL A 119 11.43 -3.26 -3.56
CA VAL A 119 10.91 -4.46 -2.93
C VAL A 119 10.62 -5.48 -4.01
N SER A 120 11.19 -6.67 -3.88
CA SER A 120 10.87 -7.80 -4.75
C SER A 120 9.85 -8.72 -4.08
N LEU A 121 8.83 -9.06 -4.87
CA LEU A 121 7.89 -10.15 -4.60
C LEU A 121 8.19 -11.31 -5.57
N GLU A 122 7.45 -12.41 -5.46
CA GLU A 122 7.52 -13.48 -6.44
C GLU A 122 7.07 -12.96 -7.81
N GLY A 123 8.01 -12.90 -8.77
CA GLY A 123 7.74 -12.40 -10.10
C GLY A 123 7.26 -10.95 -10.11
N ALA A 124 7.73 -10.08 -9.21
CA ALA A 124 7.50 -8.64 -9.36
C ALA A 124 8.55 -7.78 -8.64
N TYR A 125 8.81 -6.57 -9.13
CA TYR A 125 9.61 -5.55 -8.46
C TYR A 125 8.87 -4.21 -8.42
N TYR A 126 8.94 -3.56 -7.26
CA TYR A 126 8.37 -2.23 -7.04
C TYR A 126 9.39 -1.33 -6.37
N SER A 127 9.65 -0.15 -6.93
CA SER A 127 10.31 0.94 -6.20
C SER A 127 9.39 1.46 -5.09
N ILE A 128 9.94 2.15 -4.09
CA ILE A 128 9.10 2.79 -3.05
C ILE A 128 8.09 3.76 -3.68
N GLY A 129 8.48 4.53 -4.71
CA GLY A 129 7.59 5.44 -5.43
C GLY A 129 6.42 4.71 -6.10
N ASP A 130 6.69 3.56 -6.73
CA ASP A 130 5.66 2.70 -7.30
C ASP A 130 4.67 2.24 -6.24
N ILE A 131 5.17 1.70 -5.12
CA ILE A 131 4.33 1.21 -4.02
C ILE A 131 3.38 2.31 -3.55
N VAL A 132 3.91 3.50 -3.31
CA VAL A 132 3.15 4.61 -2.72
C VAL A 132 2.06 5.08 -3.69
N CYS A 133 2.38 5.22 -4.98
CA CYS A 133 1.41 5.63 -5.99
C CYS A 133 0.33 4.56 -6.23
N ILE A 134 0.71 3.29 -6.39
CA ILE A 134 -0.24 2.20 -6.62
C ILE A 134 -1.20 2.04 -5.44
N VAL A 135 -0.66 2.07 -4.21
CA VAL A 135 -1.47 1.86 -3.00
C VAL A 135 -2.43 3.03 -2.80
N ASP A 136 -1.99 4.27 -3.05
CA ASP A 136 -2.86 5.44 -2.96
C ASP A 136 -4.00 5.40 -3.98
N GLU A 137 -3.71 5.09 -5.25
CA GLU A 137 -4.73 4.93 -6.31
C GLU A 137 -5.70 3.77 -6.01
N TYR A 138 -5.19 2.68 -5.43
CA TYR A 138 -6.03 1.59 -4.95
C TYR A 138 -6.99 2.05 -3.85
N PHE A 139 -6.54 2.89 -2.92
CA PHE A 139 -7.42 3.45 -1.90
C PHE A 139 -8.42 4.45 -2.47
N ASP A 140 -8.05 5.26 -3.48
CA ASP A 140 -9.04 6.09 -4.18
C ASP A 140 -10.18 5.24 -4.76
N TRP A 141 -9.85 4.12 -5.40
CA TRP A 141 -10.86 3.19 -5.87
C TRP A 141 -11.66 2.53 -4.74
N LEU A 142 -11.02 2.13 -3.64
CA LEU A 142 -11.72 1.53 -2.49
C LEU A 142 -12.73 2.50 -1.85
N PHE A 143 -12.42 3.79 -1.84
CA PHE A 143 -13.25 4.83 -1.21
C PHE A 143 -14.35 5.40 -2.13
N ASP A 144 -14.29 5.13 -3.44
CA ASP A 144 -15.31 5.62 -4.36
C ASP A 144 -16.50 4.65 -4.48
N ASP A 145 -17.55 4.84 -3.69
CA ASP A 145 -18.78 4.03 -3.77
C ASP A 145 -19.58 4.26 -5.08
N ASN A 146 -19.22 5.24 -5.91
CA ASN A 146 -19.87 5.43 -7.22
C ASN A 146 -19.32 4.47 -8.28
N VAL A 147 -18.15 3.88 -8.05
CA VAL A 147 -17.54 2.89 -8.95
C VAL A 147 -17.88 1.48 -8.47
N PRO A 148 -18.50 0.63 -9.32
CA PRO A 148 -18.83 -0.75 -8.96
C PRO A 148 -17.62 -1.58 -8.52
N GLU A 149 -17.87 -2.61 -7.71
CA GLU A 149 -16.83 -3.53 -7.26
C GLU A 149 -16.16 -4.35 -8.38
N SER A 150 -16.82 -4.49 -9.55
CA SER A 150 -16.29 -5.14 -10.75
C SER A 150 -15.31 -4.26 -11.53
N ASP A 151 -15.36 -2.95 -11.33
CA ASP A 151 -14.72 -1.97 -12.21
C ASP A 151 -13.39 -1.53 -11.60
N PHE A 152 -12.46 -2.48 -11.48
CA PHE A 152 -11.11 -2.18 -11.03
C PHE A 152 -10.39 -1.28 -12.04
N PRO A 153 -9.63 -0.24 -11.62
CA PRO A 153 -9.04 0.72 -12.55
C PRO A 153 -8.09 0.05 -13.55
N VAL A 154 -8.41 0.14 -14.85
CA VAL A 154 -7.65 -0.53 -15.93
C VAL A 154 -6.20 -0.04 -15.98
N LYS A 155 -5.97 1.26 -15.74
CA LYS A 155 -4.61 1.83 -15.69
C LYS A 155 -3.78 1.18 -14.59
N LEU A 156 -4.35 1.07 -13.39
CA LEU A 156 -3.71 0.42 -12.25
C LEU A 156 -3.45 -1.06 -12.51
N LEU A 157 -4.40 -1.77 -13.12
CA LEU A 157 -4.22 -3.18 -13.50
C LEU A 157 -3.05 -3.36 -14.48
N ASN A 158 -3.04 -2.57 -15.56
CA ASN A 158 -1.96 -2.61 -16.55
C ASN A 158 -0.60 -2.32 -15.91
N TYR A 159 -0.56 -1.35 -14.99
CA TYR A 159 0.66 -1.03 -14.25
C TYR A 159 1.13 -2.22 -13.43
N LEU A 160 0.27 -2.81 -12.61
CA LEU A 160 0.58 -3.98 -11.78
C LEU A 160 1.08 -5.16 -12.62
N THR A 161 0.46 -5.44 -13.77
CA THR A 161 0.87 -6.55 -14.65
C THR A 161 2.17 -6.29 -15.40
N SER A 162 2.54 -5.02 -15.60
CA SER A 162 3.82 -4.64 -16.24
C SER A 162 5.04 -4.81 -15.33
N ARG A 163 4.82 -5.09 -14.05
CA ARG A 163 5.87 -5.28 -13.04
C ARG A 163 6.30 -6.72 -12.87
N VAL A 164 5.63 -7.64 -13.57
CA VAL A 164 5.91 -9.08 -13.58
C VAL A 164 7.08 -9.43 -14.47
#